data_AF-A0A4S8JHG4-F1
#
_entry.id   AF-A0A4S8JHG4-F1
#
_cell.length_a   1.000
_cell.length_b   1.000
_cell.length_c   1.000
_cell.angle_alpha   90.00
_cell.angle_beta   90.00
_cell.angle_gamma   90.00
#
_symmetry.space_group_name_H-M   'P 1'
#
loop_
_entity.id
_entity.type
_entity.pdbx_description
1 polymer ?
#
loop_
_entity_poly.entity_id
_entity_poly.type
_entity_poly.pdbx_seq_one_letter_code
_entity_poly.pdbx_strand_id
1 'polypeptide(L)'
;MAAEAAKPDPPGGTSKLVGPLAIVAYLLSLPVLAFGIWLVSTRDYDCEDLLREPNVRVAVGVGLLLVFAISNFVVYYGDRVLMPGHMVLSVALVVMLTAGLSLVGTYRMEARGLPGSPLWLRDRVMRAETWNEVKTCLYGDMICEDLAYRTIQFTSHDFSLMKLSALESGCCKPPDVCEMEYVNAINWTEVRRNSTRDSESSSSSNPATNASHVDCHAWSNQPAILCYDCQSCKAAFLTIITSRWRKVGVFLIVMSTLFLFVHAVRFIILMSARFKP
;
A
#
# COMPACT_ATOMS: atom_id res chain seq x y z
N MET A 1 -36.83 63.76 -15.84
CA MET A 1 -36.37 62.79 -14.85
C MET A 1 -35.44 61.84 -15.57
N ALA A 2 -34.13 62.12 -15.54
CA ALA A 2 -33.12 61.29 -16.17
C ALA A 2 -32.79 60.13 -15.23
N ALA A 3 -32.88 58.90 -15.72
CA ALA A 3 -32.44 57.71 -15.01
C ALA A 3 -30.91 57.71 -14.97
N GLU A 4 -30.35 57.76 -13.77
CA GLU A 4 -28.92 57.66 -13.50
C GLU A 4 -28.45 56.25 -13.84
N ALA A 5 -27.55 56.13 -14.82
CA ALA A 5 -26.93 54.87 -15.18
C ALA A 5 -25.98 54.44 -14.07
N ALA A 6 -26.33 53.35 -13.37
CA ALA A 6 -25.46 52.71 -12.40
C ALA A 6 -24.16 52.26 -13.08
N LYS A 7 -23.05 52.87 -12.66
CA LYS A 7 -21.70 52.53 -13.09
C LYS A 7 -21.35 51.12 -12.57
N PRO A 8 -20.78 50.22 -13.39
CA PRO A 8 -20.35 48.91 -12.91
C PRO A 8 -19.22 49.10 -11.89
N ASP A 9 -19.42 48.51 -10.71
CA ASP A 9 -18.41 48.50 -9.65
C ASP A 9 -17.12 47.82 -10.12
N PRO A 10 -15.94 48.30 -9.68
CA PRO A 10 -14.67 47.70 -10.04
C PRO A 10 -14.58 46.26 -9.52
N PRO A 11 -13.92 45.34 -10.25
CA PRO A 11 -13.84 43.94 -9.86
C PRO A 11 -13.11 43.81 -8.52
N GLY A 12 -13.88 43.49 -7.48
CA GLY A 12 -13.36 43.13 -6.16
C GLY A 12 -12.34 42.00 -6.27
N GLY A 13 -11.30 42.06 -5.44
CA GLY A 13 -10.10 41.21 -5.51
C GLY A 13 -10.35 39.69 -5.51
N THR A 14 -11.55 39.22 -5.17
CA THR A 14 -11.95 37.81 -5.23
C THR A 14 -11.92 37.20 -6.63
N SER A 15 -12.19 37.98 -7.67
CA SER A 15 -12.11 37.53 -9.07
C SER A 15 -10.67 37.24 -9.53
N LYS A 16 -9.66 37.88 -8.92
CA LYS A 16 -8.25 37.70 -9.26
C LYS A 16 -7.66 36.38 -8.75
N LEU A 17 -8.30 35.73 -7.77
CA LEU A 17 -7.81 34.46 -7.20
C LEU A 17 -8.22 33.22 -8.01
N VAL A 18 -9.21 33.33 -8.92
CA VAL A 18 -9.72 32.17 -9.69
C VAL A 18 -8.66 31.60 -10.64
N GLY A 19 -7.91 32.46 -11.32
CA GLY A 19 -6.83 32.07 -12.24
C GLY A 19 -5.70 31.30 -11.53
N PRO A 20 -5.09 31.85 -10.46
CA PRO A 20 -4.08 31.16 -9.67
C PRO A 20 -4.55 29.81 -9.11
N LEU A 21 -5.80 29.72 -8.62
CA LEU A 21 -6.37 28.46 -8.12
C LEU A 21 -6.49 27.39 -9.22
N ALA A 22 -6.83 27.79 -10.45
CA ALA A 22 -6.84 26.88 -11.59
C ALA A 22 -5.44 26.34 -11.92
N ILE A 23 -4.42 27.19 -11.86
CA ILE A 23 -3.02 26.78 -12.06
C ILE A 23 -2.59 25.79 -10.97
N VAL A 24 -2.91 26.06 -9.71
CA VAL A 24 -2.61 25.16 -8.58
C VAL A 24 -3.32 23.81 -8.75
N ALA A 25 -4.60 23.81 -9.14
CA ALA A 25 -5.35 22.58 -9.40
C ALA A 25 -4.73 21.75 -10.54
N TYR A 26 -4.24 22.41 -11.60
CA TYR A 26 -3.53 21.74 -12.69
C TYR A 26 -2.21 21.13 -12.22
N LEU A 27 -1.40 21.87 -11.46
CA LEU A 27 -0.13 21.39 -10.92
C LEU A 27 -0.31 20.19 -9.98
N LEU A 28 -1.32 20.21 -9.11
CA LEU A 28 -1.67 19.07 -8.25
C LEU A 28 -2.11 17.83 -9.04
N SER A 29 -2.59 18.02 -10.27
CA SER A 29 -3.05 16.91 -11.13
C SER A 29 -1.90 16.16 -11.81
N LEU A 30 -0.72 16.77 -11.95
CA LEU A 30 0.44 16.13 -12.58
C LEU A 30 0.98 14.93 -11.76
N PRO A 31 1.18 15.03 -10.43
CA PRO A 31 1.56 13.87 -9.62
C PRO A 31 0.52 12.74 -9.66
N VAL A 32 -0.78 13.09 -9.67
CA VAL A 32 -1.87 12.12 -9.76
C VAL A 32 -1.84 11.37 -11.09
N LEU A 33 -1.61 12.08 -12.20
CA LEU A 33 -1.44 11.50 -13.52
C LEU A 33 -0.23 10.56 -13.57
N ALA A 34 0.93 11.04 -13.14
CA ALA A 34 2.17 10.26 -13.13
C ALA A 34 2.02 8.97 -12.30
N PHE A 35 1.42 9.08 -11.12
CA PHE A 35 1.19 7.94 -10.25
C PHE A 35 0.12 6.97 -10.80
N GLY A 36 -0.94 7.50 -11.43
CA GLY A 36 -1.95 6.69 -12.11
C GLY A 36 -1.37 5.89 -13.28
N ILE A 37 -0.56 6.54 -14.13
CA ILE A 37 0.15 5.87 -15.23
C ILE A 37 1.12 4.82 -14.68
N TRP A 38 1.90 5.17 -13.65
CA TRP A 38 2.82 4.22 -13.01
C TRP A 38 2.08 2.96 -12.55
N LEU A 39 0.95 3.09 -11.85
CA LEU A 39 0.17 1.95 -11.34
C LEU A 39 -0.41 1.05 -12.44
N VAL A 40 -0.77 1.62 -13.60
CA VAL A 40 -1.30 0.85 -14.73
C VAL A 40 -0.19 0.25 -15.58
N SER A 41 0.96 0.93 -15.67
CA SER A 41 2.05 0.55 -16.58
C SER A 41 3.10 -0.34 -15.94
N THR A 42 3.27 -0.33 -14.61
CA THR A 42 4.19 -1.27 -13.94
C THR A 42 3.57 -2.66 -13.98
N ARG A 43 4.13 -3.50 -14.85
CA ARG A 43 3.92 -4.95 -14.98
C ARG A 43 5.09 -5.72 -14.36
N ASP A 44 5.64 -5.21 -13.27
CA ASP A 44 6.62 -5.99 -12.53
C ASP A 44 5.87 -7.23 -12.02
N TYR A 45 6.34 -8.41 -12.36
CA TYR A 45 5.78 -9.70 -11.90
C TYR A 45 6.13 -9.90 -10.42
N ASP A 46 5.72 -8.97 -9.58
CA ASP A 46 5.84 -9.11 -8.14
C ASP A 46 4.86 -10.18 -7.67
N CYS A 47 5.28 -11.03 -6.73
CA CYS A 47 4.40 -12.04 -6.13
C CYS A 47 3.16 -11.45 -5.45
N GLU A 48 3.13 -10.13 -5.24
CA GLU A 48 1.98 -9.39 -4.74
C GLU A 48 0.80 -9.37 -5.72
N ASP A 49 1.04 -9.51 -7.03
CA ASP A 49 0.00 -9.54 -8.07
C ASP A 49 -0.76 -10.88 -8.12
N LEU A 50 -0.29 -11.94 -7.47
CA LEU A 50 -1.04 -13.20 -7.34
C LEU A 50 -2.07 -13.13 -6.19
N LEU A 51 -1.80 -12.31 -5.17
CA LEU A 51 -2.76 -12.08 -4.09
C LEU A 51 -3.91 -11.17 -4.54
N ARG A 52 -3.59 -10.19 -5.39
CA ARG A 52 -4.54 -9.23 -5.91
C ARG A 52 -5.12 -9.78 -7.20
N GLU A 53 -6.43 -9.77 -7.34
CA GLU A 53 -7.00 -9.76 -8.68
C GLU A 53 -6.30 -8.59 -9.43
N PRO A 54 -5.70 -8.81 -10.62
CA PRO A 54 -4.97 -7.77 -11.37
C PRO A 54 -5.81 -6.48 -11.53
N ASN A 55 -7.12 -6.66 -11.45
CA ASN A 55 -8.16 -5.65 -11.42
C ASN A 55 -7.96 -4.54 -10.37
N VAL A 56 -7.43 -4.80 -9.16
CA VAL A 56 -7.44 -3.77 -8.10
C VAL A 56 -6.37 -2.70 -8.31
N ARG A 57 -5.14 -3.10 -8.64
CA ARG A 57 -4.05 -2.15 -8.94
C ARG A 57 -4.46 -1.28 -10.14
N VAL A 58 -4.97 -1.94 -11.19
CA VAL A 58 -5.47 -1.28 -12.40
C VAL A 58 -6.67 -0.37 -12.07
N ALA A 59 -7.62 -0.80 -11.24
CA ALA A 59 -8.77 0.01 -10.86
C ALA A 59 -8.38 1.29 -10.10
N VAL A 60 -7.42 1.22 -9.18
CA VAL A 60 -6.90 2.42 -8.50
C VAL A 60 -6.20 3.34 -9.49
N GLY A 61 -5.39 2.78 -10.40
CA GLY A 61 -4.75 3.53 -11.48
C GLY A 61 -5.76 4.24 -12.40
N VAL A 62 -6.76 3.52 -12.90
CA VAL A 62 -7.85 4.07 -13.73
C VAL A 62 -8.64 5.13 -12.96
N GLY A 63 -8.93 4.90 -11.68
CA GLY A 63 -9.59 5.89 -10.81
C GLY A 63 -8.83 7.21 -10.71
N LEU A 64 -7.50 7.16 -10.54
CA LEU A 64 -6.64 8.35 -10.54
C LEU A 64 -6.69 9.09 -11.88
N LEU A 65 -6.66 8.36 -13.00
CA LEU A 65 -6.77 8.95 -14.35
C LEU A 65 -8.14 9.62 -14.57
N LEU A 66 -9.22 9.01 -14.07
CA LEU A 66 -10.56 9.61 -14.11
C LEU A 66 -10.63 10.90 -13.28
N VAL A 67 -10.07 10.92 -12.07
CA VAL A 67 -10.00 12.13 -11.24
C VAL A 67 -9.20 13.23 -11.95
N PHE A 68 -8.08 12.89 -12.59
CA PHE A 68 -7.31 13.82 -13.41
C PHE A 68 -8.17 14.41 -14.53
N ALA A 69 -8.86 13.57 -15.31
CA ALA A 69 -9.69 14.01 -16.43
C ALA A 69 -10.86 14.90 -15.96
N ILE A 70 -11.60 14.48 -14.94
CA ILE A 70 -12.73 15.23 -14.38
C ILE A 70 -12.26 16.57 -13.81
N SER A 71 -11.16 16.59 -13.05
CA SER A 71 -10.61 17.83 -12.48
C SER A 71 -10.26 18.84 -13.57
N ASN A 72 -9.53 18.42 -14.61
CA ASN A 72 -9.15 19.29 -15.71
C ASN A 72 -10.38 19.77 -16.52
N PHE A 73 -11.36 18.89 -16.73
CA PHE A 73 -12.62 19.24 -17.39
C PHE A 73 -13.40 20.31 -16.61
N VAL A 74 -13.53 20.15 -15.29
CA VAL A 74 -14.19 21.12 -14.40
C VAL A 74 -13.45 22.46 -14.36
N VAL A 75 -12.11 22.44 -14.43
CA VAL A 75 -11.32 23.67 -14.51
C VAL A 75 -11.55 24.38 -15.85
N TYR A 76 -11.51 23.66 -16.97
CA TYR A 76 -11.64 24.20 -18.32
C TYR A 76 -13.05 24.74 -18.64
N TYR A 77 -14.11 23.99 -18.32
CA TYR A 77 -15.49 24.39 -18.61
C TYR A 77 -16.15 25.26 -17.52
N GLY A 78 -15.41 25.54 -16.44
CA GLY A 78 -15.74 26.41 -15.29
C GLY A 78 -17.17 26.90 -15.19
N ASP A 79 -17.50 27.96 -15.91
CA ASP A 79 -18.78 28.67 -15.76
C ASP A 79 -20.00 27.93 -16.32
N ARG A 80 -19.83 27.03 -17.29
CA ARG A 80 -20.93 26.31 -17.96
C ARG A 80 -21.36 25.03 -17.24
N VAL A 81 -20.43 24.36 -16.56
CA VAL A 81 -20.66 23.04 -15.94
C VAL A 81 -20.40 23.07 -14.43
N LEU A 82 -20.44 24.27 -13.82
CA LEU A 82 -20.03 24.53 -12.44
C LEU A 82 -20.68 23.60 -11.41
N MET A 83 -22.01 23.46 -11.42
CA MET A 83 -22.70 22.65 -10.40
C MET A 83 -22.52 21.13 -10.57
N PRO A 84 -22.88 20.51 -11.72
CA PRO A 84 -22.80 19.05 -11.84
C PRO A 84 -21.34 18.55 -11.85
N GLY A 85 -20.42 19.32 -12.44
CA GLY A 85 -19.01 18.95 -12.50
C GLY A 85 -18.33 18.93 -11.13
N HIS A 86 -18.54 19.97 -10.31
CA HIS A 86 -17.98 20.00 -8.96
C HIS A 86 -18.59 18.94 -8.03
N MET A 87 -19.87 18.58 -8.22
CA MET A 87 -20.51 17.50 -7.46
C MET A 87 -19.89 16.13 -7.78
N VAL A 88 -19.74 15.81 -9.07
CA VAL A 88 -19.13 14.53 -9.47
C VAL A 88 -17.69 14.45 -8.98
N LEU A 89 -16.94 15.56 -9.09
CA LEU A 89 -15.57 15.63 -8.61
C LEU A 89 -15.47 15.46 -7.08
N SER A 90 -16.34 16.10 -6.31
CA SER A 90 -16.31 15.98 -4.85
C SER A 90 -16.63 14.56 -4.39
N VAL A 91 -17.61 13.89 -5.03
CA VAL A 91 -17.91 12.48 -4.77
C VAL A 91 -16.71 11.59 -5.10
N ALA A 92 -16.08 11.78 -6.27
CA ALA A 92 -14.89 11.02 -6.66
C ALA A 92 -13.73 11.20 -5.66
N LEU A 93 -13.50 12.43 -5.19
CA LEU A 93 -12.47 12.72 -4.18
C LEU A 93 -12.80 12.10 -2.82
N VAL A 94 -14.06 12.12 -2.37
CA VAL A 94 -14.45 11.45 -1.12
C VAL A 94 -14.26 9.92 -1.22
N VAL A 95 -14.61 9.32 -2.36
CA VAL A 95 -14.34 7.88 -2.61
C VAL A 95 -12.83 7.60 -2.58
N MET A 96 -12.01 8.46 -3.18
CA MET A 96 -10.55 8.34 -3.13
C MET A 96 -9.99 8.48 -1.71
N LEU A 97 -10.51 9.42 -0.91
CA LEU A 97 -10.12 9.63 0.47
C LEU A 97 -10.46 8.42 1.35
N THR A 98 -11.68 7.89 1.22
CA THR A 98 -12.13 6.70 1.96
C THR A 98 -11.34 5.45 1.57
N ALA A 99 -11.05 5.27 0.28
CA ALA A 99 -10.12 4.23 -0.20
C ALA A 99 -8.72 4.40 0.42
N GLY A 100 -8.17 5.61 0.43
CA GLY A 100 -6.88 5.90 1.07
C GLY A 100 -6.84 5.54 2.57
N LEU A 101 -7.88 5.90 3.32
CA LEU A 101 -8.02 5.55 4.74
C LEU A 101 -8.09 4.04 4.98
N SER A 102 -8.84 3.32 4.13
CA SER A 102 -8.95 1.87 4.22
C SER A 102 -7.62 1.14 3.97
N LEU A 103 -6.81 1.64 3.02
CA LEU A 103 -5.48 1.12 2.69
C LEU A 103 -4.48 1.32 3.84
N VAL A 104 -4.60 2.44 4.56
CA VAL A 104 -3.79 2.69 5.77
C VAL A 104 -4.26 1.81 6.94
N GLY A 105 -5.49 1.30 6.90
CA GLY A 105 -6.05 0.42 7.93
C GLY A 105 -6.65 1.16 9.12
N THR A 106 -7.07 2.42 8.93
CA THR A 106 -7.73 3.20 10.01
C THR A 106 -9.12 2.64 10.36
N TYR A 107 -9.85 2.10 9.38
CA TYR A 107 -11.17 1.50 9.58
C TYR A 107 -11.10 -0.02 9.69
N ARG A 108 -10.95 -0.54 10.92
CA ARG A 108 -10.75 -1.98 11.18
C ARG A 108 -11.94 -2.88 10.79
N MET A 109 -13.16 -2.37 10.81
CA MET A 109 -14.38 -3.17 10.57
C MET A 109 -14.70 -3.33 9.08
N GLU A 110 -14.56 -2.27 8.29
CA GLU A 110 -14.83 -2.26 6.84
C GLU A 110 -13.65 -2.79 6.02
N ALA A 111 -12.45 -2.85 6.62
CA ALA A 111 -11.25 -3.34 5.97
C ALA A 111 -11.40 -4.74 5.36
N ARG A 112 -12.23 -5.64 5.93
CA ARG A 112 -12.38 -7.00 5.37
C ARG A 112 -12.90 -7.04 3.93
N GLY A 113 -13.73 -6.07 3.54
CA GLY A 113 -14.38 -6.05 2.23
C GLY A 113 -13.57 -5.33 1.15
N LEU A 114 -12.60 -4.48 1.52
CA LEU A 114 -11.87 -3.67 0.56
C LEU A 114 -10.53 -4.31 0.16
N PRO A 115 -10.32 -4.61 -1.14
CA PRO A 115 -9.08 -5.18 -1.61
C PRO A 115 -7.87 -4.29 -1.31
N GLY A 116 -6.86 -4.85 -0.64
CA GLY A 116 -5.63 -4.15 -0.27
C GLY A 116 -5.59 -3.58 1.15
N SER A 117 -6.66 -3.68 1.93
CA SER A 117 -6.58 -3.40 3.35
C SER A 117 -5.71 -4.45 4.07
N PRO A 118 -5.15 -4.14 5.26
CA PRO A 118 -4.33 -5.09 5.99
C PRO A 118 -5.08 -6.36 6.41
N LEU A 119 -6.38 -6.26 6.67
CA LEU A 119 -7.18 -7.39 7.14
C LEU A 119 -7.61 -8.30 5.98
N TRP A 120 -7.94 -7.70 4.82
CA TRP A 120 -8.20 -8.44 3.58
C TRP A 120 -6.94 -9.20 3.11
N LEU A 121 -5.77 -8.54 3.16
CA LEU A 121 -4.49 -9.15 2.80
C LEU A 121 -4.16 -10.35 3.71
N ARG A 122 -4.39 -10.21 5.02
CA ARG A 122 -4.19 -11.29 5.97
C ARG A 122 -5.04 -12.50 5.63
N ASP A 123 -6.33 -12.30 5.37
CA ASP A 123 -7.23 -13.39 5.01
C ASP A 123 -6.78 -14.11 3.73
N ARG A 124 -6.36 -13.36 2.69
CA ARG A 124 -5.91 -13.93 1.42
C ARG A 124 -4.61 -14.75 1.56
N VAL A 125 -3.63 -14.24 2.32
CA VAL A 125 -2.33 -14.91 2.56
C VAL A 125 -2.49 -16.19 3.39
N MET A 126 -3.46 -16.22 4.31
CA MET A 126 -3.67 -17.39 5.16
C MET A 126 -4.35 -18.56 4.44
N ARG A 127 -4.94 -18.33 3.25
CA ARG A 127 -5.54 -19.39 2.43
C ARG A 127 -4.47 -20.23 1.71
N ALA A 128 -4.53 -21.55 1.88
CA ALA A 128 -3.53 -22.48 1.37
C ALA A 128 -3.35 -22.42 -0.14
N GLU A 129 -4.43 -22.37 -0.92
CA GLU A 129 -4.40 -22.30 -2.39
C GLU A 129 -3.62 -21.07 -2.87
N THR A 130 -4.00 -19.88 -2.39
CA THR A 130 -3.31 -18.63 -2.76
C THR A 130 -1.85 -18.62 -2.31
N TRP A 131 -1.57 -19.14 -1.11
CA TRP A 131 -0.21 -19.18 -0.60
C TRP A 131 0.70 -20.07 -1.42
N ASN A 132 0.19 -21.20 -1.92
CA ASN A 132 0.99 -22.12 -2.72
C ASN A 132 1.53 -21.43 -3.98
N GLU A 133 0.69 -20.64 -4.65
CA GLU A 133 1.11 -19.83 -5.80
C GLU A 133 2.13 -18.75 -5.41
N VAL A 134 1.86 -18.00 -4.34
CA VAL A 134 2.78 -16.99 -3.82
C VAL A 134 4.14 -17.59 -3.45
N LYS A 135 4.15 -18.75 -2.79
CA LYS A 135 5.36 -19.49 -2.42
C LYS A 135 6.18 -19.85 -3.66
N THR A 136 5.53 -20.37 -4.70
CA THR A 136 6.26 -20.70 -5.95
C THR A 136 6.88 -19.47 -6.60
N CYS A 137 6.19 -18.32 -6.54
CA CYS A 137 6.75 -17.04 -6.99
C CYS A 137 7.92 -16.56 -6.12
N LEU A 138 7.79 -16.62 -4.79
CA LEU A 138 8.85 -16.21 -3.84
C LEU A 138 10.11 -17.07 -3.96
N TYR A 139 9.94 -18.35 -4.30
CA TYR A 139 11.06 -19.22 -4.67
C TYR A 139 11.72 -18.76 -5.98
N GLY A 140 10.92 -18.45 -7.01
CA GLY A 140 11.42 -17.97 -8.30
C GLY A 140 12.14 -16.62 -8.25
N ASP A 141 11.83 -15.77 -7.27
CA ASP A 141 12.48 -14.46 -7.07
C ASP A 141 13.92 -14.59 -6.52
N MET A 142 14.36 -15.80 -6.17
CA MET A 142 15.75 -16.12 -5.74
C MET A 142 16.27 -15.29 -4.55
N ILE A 143 15.39 -14.67 -3.75
CA ILE A 143 15.78 -13.81 -2.62
C ILE A 143 16.70 -14.55 -1.63
N CYS A 144 16.37 -15.80 -1.29
CA CYS A 144 17.16 -16.59 -0.35
C CYS A 144 18.49 -17.07 -0.95
N GLU A 145 18.54 -17.27 -2.26
CA GLU A 145 19.77 -17.63 -2.96
C GLU A 145 20.73 -16.44 -3.07
N ASP A 146 20.19 -15.24 -3.37
CA ASP A 146 20.96 -13.99 -3.33
C ASP A 146 21.51 -13.72 -1.92
N LEU A 147 20.70 -13.93 -0.87
CA LEU A 147 21.16 -13.82 0.50
C LEU A 147 22.31 -14.80 0.79
N ALA A 148 22.16 -16.07 0.40
CA ALA A 148 23.19 -17.07 0.58
C ALA A 148 24.50 -16.67 -0.14
N TYR A 149 24.40 -16.18 -1.37
CA TYR A 149 25.55 -15.73 -2.16
C TYR A 149 26.26 -14.52 -1.55
N ARG A 150 25.49 -13.52 -1.09
CA ARG A 150 26.04 -12.29 -0.49
C ARG A 150 26.71 -12.53 0.87
N THR A 151 26.36 -13.62 1.56
CA THR A 151 26.81 -13.92 2.93
C THR A 151 27.77 -15.10 3.01
N ILE A 152 28.30 -15.60 1.88
CA ILE A 152 29.24 -16.74 1.83
C ILE A 152 30.43 -16.57 2.80
N GLN A 153 30.93 -15.34 2.96
CA GLN A 153 32.11 -15.05 3.79
C GLN A 153 31.74 -14.60 5.22
N PHE A 154 30.47 -14.60 5.59
CA PHE A 154 30.02 -14.05 6.87
C PHE A 154 30.09 -15.10 7.97
N THR A 155 30.63 -14.70 9.12
CA THR A 155 30.56 -15.50 10.34
C THR A 155 29.17 -15.39 10.98
N SER A 156 28.86 -16.26 11.95
CA SER A 156 27.58 -16.20 12.69
C SER A 156 27.34 -14.84 13.34
N HIS A 157 28.39 -14.22 13.88
CA HIS A 157 28.33 -12.88 14.48
C HIS A 157 28.04 -11.81 13.43
N ASP A 158 28.76 -11.82 12.31
CA ASP A 158 28.56 -10.83 11.23
C ASP A 158 27.16 -10.96 10.61
N PHE A 159 26.67 -12.20 10.46
CA PHE A 159 25.32 -12.46 9.98
C PHE A 159 24.26 -11.95 10.97
N SER A 160 24.47 -12.10 12.28
CA SER A 160 23.52 -11.61 13.30
C SER A 160 23.39 -10.09 13.35
N LEU A 161 24.45 -9.37 12.97
CA LEU A 161 24.47 -7.91 12.89
C LEU A 161 23.97 -7.39 11.54
N MET A 162 23.84 -8.26 10.54
CA MET A 162 23.37 -7.88 9.21
C MET A 162 21.90 -7.48 9.26
N LYS A 163 21.56 -6.39 8.55
CA LYS A 163 20.18 -5.95 8.41
C LYS A 163 19.50 -6.72 7.29
N LEU A 164 18.78 -7.78 7.66
CA LEU A 164 17.93 -8.53 6.74
C LEU A 164 16.62 -7.78 6.46
N SER A 165 16.14 -7.88 5.22
CA SER A 165 14.77 -7.55 4.86
C SER A 165 13.79 -8.48 5.57
N ALA A 166 12.50 -8.11 5.58
CA ALA A 166 11.48 -8.95 6.21
C ALA A 166 11.40 -10.35 5.58
N LEU A 167 11.55 -10.47 4.24
CA LEU A 167 11.53 -11.77 3.56
C LEU A 167 12.79 -12.59 3.85
N GLU A 168 13.97 -11.97 3.83
CA GLU A 168 15.22 -12.65 4.18
C GLU A 168 15.15 -13.24 5.60
N SER A 169 14.63 -12.49 6.58
CA SER A 169 14.54 -12.96 7.97
C SER A 169 13.37 -13.92 8.23
N GLY A 170 12.27 -13.80 7.49
CA GLY A 170 11.07 -14.63 7.69
C GLY A 170 11.05 -15.94 6.89
N CYS A 171 11.69 -15.98 5.73
CA CYS A 171 11.64 -17.13 4.81
C CYS A 171 12.98 -17.87 4.68
N CYS A 172 14.11 -17.15 4.78
CA CYS A 172 15.44 -17.70 4.50
C CYS A 172 16.23 -18.08 5.76
N LYS A 173 15.71 -17.75 6.95
CA LYS A 173 16.33 -18.03 8.25
C LYS A 173 15.30 -18.68 9.18
N PRO A 174 15.65 -19.70 9.98
CA PRO A 174 14.76 -20.24 10.99
C PRO A 174 14.55 -19.24 12.16
N PRO A 175 13.42 -19.34 12.88
CA PRO A 175 13.20 -18.56 14.09
C PRO A 175 14.27 -18.82 15.18
N ASP A 176 14.64 -17.79 15.93
CA ASP A 176 15.65 -17.90 16.99
C ASP A 176 15.23 -18.87 18.12
N VAL A 177 13.92 -19.07 18.30
CA VAL A 177 13.37 -20.04 19.27
C VAL A 177 13.68 -21.50 18.94
N CYS A 178 14.09 -21.80 17.70
CA CYS A 178 14.45 -23.16 17.30
C CYS A 178 15.84 -23.56 17.81
N GLU A 179 16.63 -22.61 18.31
CA GLU A 179 17.99 -22.83 18.87
C GLU A 179 18.91 -23.65 17.93
N MET A 180 18.81 -23.42 16.62
CA MET A 180 19.65 -24.08 15.63
C MET A 180 21.02 -23.40 15.53
N GLU A 181 22.06 -24.17 15.23
CA GLU A 181 23.42 -23.67 15.03
C GLU A 181 23.61 -23.19 13.60
N TYR A 182 24.18 -21.99 13.46
CA TYR A 182 24.46 -21.36 12.17
C TYR A 182 25.60 -22.08 11.45
N VAL A 183 25.36 -22.55 10.22
CA VAL A 183 26.40 -23.06 9.33
C VAL A 183 26.61 -22.10 8.17
N ASN A 184 25.52 -21.74 7.49
CA ASN A 184 25.49 -20.69 6.47
C ASN A 184 24.13 -19.96 6.53
N ALA A 185 23.95 -18.90 5.73
CA ALA A 185 22.71 -18.11 5.71
C ALA A 185 21.41 -18.92 5.65
N ILE A 186 21.39 -19.98 4.84
CA ILE A 186 20.20 -20.79 4.55
C ILE A 186 20.28 -22.22 5.10
N ASN A 187 21.34 -22.56 5.83
CA ASN A 187 21.63 -23.90 6.33
C ASN A 187 21.96 -23.83 7.82
N TRP A 188 21.14 -24.52 8.60
CA TRP A 188 21.15 -24.48 10.05
C TRP A 188 21.08 -25.90 10.57
N THR A 189 21.97 -26.24 11.51
CA THR A 189 22.03 -27.59 12.08
C THR A 189 21.33 -27.62 13.43
N GLU A 190 20.47 -28.62 13.64
CA GLU A 190 19.87 -28.83 14.95
C GLU A 190 20.93 -29.15 15.99
N VAL A 191 20.93 -28.40 17.10
CA VAL A 191 21.75 -28.74 18.25
C VAL A 191 21.12 -29.95 18.92
N ARG A 192 21.70 -31.13 18.71
CA ARG A 192 21.23 -32.38 19.33
C ARG A 192 21.47 -32.35 20.84
N ARG A 193 20.62 -31.65 21.60
CA ARG A 193 20.58 -31.80 23.05
C ARG A 193 20.12 -33.23 23.34
N ASN A 194 21.00 -34.05 23.91
CA ASN A 194 20.61 -35.30 24.56
C ASN A 194 19.69 -34.96 25.74
N SER A 195 18.42 -34.66 25.47
CA SER A 195 17.40 -34.54 26.49
C SER A 195 16.64 -35.85 26.53
N THR A 196 17.02 -36.71 27.47
CA THR A 196 16.17 -37.77 28.03
C THR A 196 15.02 -37.20 28.88
N ARG A 197 14.48 -36.05 28.52
CA ARG A 197 13.28 -35.46 29.09
C ARG A 197 12.48 -34.82 27.98
N ASP A 198 11.40 -35.52 27.66
CA ASP A 198 10.09 -34.99 27.27
C ASP A 198 10.15 -33.99 26.11
N SER A 199 10.01 -34.43 24.85
CA SER A 199 8.73 -34.37 24.11
C SER A 199 7.47 -34.01 24.91
N GLU A 200 7.53 -33.01 25.77
CA GLU A 200 6.36 -32.30 26.26
C GLU A 200 6.34 -30.98 25.50
N SER A 201 5.35 -30.87 24.63
CA SER A 201 4.92 -29.61 24.04
C SER A 201 5.10 -28.49 25.05
N SER A 202 6.05 -27.59 24.82
CA SER A 202 6.08 -26.28 25.45
C SER A 202 4.86 -25.53 24.94
N SER A 203 3.69 -25.85 25.51
CA SER A 203 2.45 -25.11 25.36
C SER A 203 2.65 -23.78 26.08
N SER A 204 3.41 -22.90 25.43
CA SER A 204 3.47 -21.51 25.80
C SER A 204 2.05 -20.96 25.65
N SER A 205 1.52 -20.33 26.69
CA SER A 205 0.20 -19.67 26.63
C SER A 205 0.18 -18.47 25.68
N ASN A 206 1.32 -18.12 25.10
CA ASN A 206 1.46 -17.06 24.12
C ASN A 206 1.24 -17.60 22.69
N PRO A 207 0.28 -17.09 21.92
CA PRO A 207 0.01 -17.57 20.56
C PRO A 207 1.18 -17.30 19.59
N ALA A 208 2.01 -16.29 19.85
CA ALA A 208 3.17 -15.97 19.02
C ALA A 208 4.32 -17.00 19.15
N THR A 209 4.56 -17.52 20.35
CA THR A 209 5.59 -18.53 20.62
C THR A 209 5.18 -19.91 20.13
N ASN A 210 3.89 -20.24 20.17
CA ASN A 210 3.36 -21.46 19.56
C ASN A 210 3.50 -21.44 18.04
N ALA A 211 3.23 -20.30 17.38
CA ALA A 211 3.44 -20.16 15.93
C ALA A 211 4.91 -20.34 15.55
N SER A 212 5.84 -19.76 16.32
CA SER A 212 7.27 -19.93 16.06
C SER A 212 7.80 -21.35 16.33
N HIS A 213 7.19 -22.09 17.27
CA HIS A 213 7.50 -23.51 17.50
C HIS A 213 7.04 -24.40 16.33
N VAL A 214 5.86 -24.10 15.76
CA VAL A 214 5.36 -24.79 14.56
C VAL A 214 6.29 -24.54 13.37
N ASP A 215 6.82 -23.32 13.24
CA ASP A 215 7.76 -22.96 12.18
C ASP A 215 9.08 -23.75 12.27
N CYS A 216 9.54 -24.12 13.47
CA CYS A 216 10.72 -24.97 13.63
C CYS A 216 10.56 -26.34 12.97
N HIS A 217 9.34 -26.90 12.98
CA HIS A 217 9.05 -28.18 12.32
C HIS A 217 8.86 -28.05 10.82
N ALA A 218 8.51 -26.86 10.33
CA ALA A 218 8.32 -26.58 8.91
C ALA A 218 9.63 -26.19 8.20
N TRP A 219 10.67 -25.83 8.94
CA TRP A 219 11.98 -25.48 8.39
C TRP A 219 12.67 -26.65 7.69
N SER A 220 13.35 -26.36 6.58
CA SER A 220 14.20 -27.31 5.86
C SER A 220 15.45 -26.64 5.30
N ASN A 221 16.61 -27.31 5.37
CA ASN A 221 17.84 -26.82 4.75
C ASN A 221 17.87 -27.04 3.21
N GLN A 222 16.81 -27.57 2.62
CA GLN A 222 16.70 -27.68 1.16
C GLN A 222 16.36 -26.30 0.57
N PRO A 223 17.17 -25.77 -0.38
CA PRO A 223 16.94 -24.45 -0.97
C PRO A 223 15.55 -24.28 -1.61
N ALA A 224 14.94 -25.38 -2.08
CA ALA A 224 13.63 -25.39 -2.69
C ALA A 224 12.44 -25.34 -1.69
N ILE A 225 12.68 -25.54 -0.39
CA ILE A 225 11.63 -25.65 0.62
C ILE A 225 11.78 -24.56 1.70
N LEU A 226 12.98 -24.41 2.28
CA LEU A 226 13.30 -23.41 3.32
C LEU A 226 12.16 -23.22 4.33
N CYS A 227 11.91 -21.98 4.79
CA CYS A 227 10.75 -21.64 5.61
C CYS A 227 9.58 -21.10 4.79
N TYR A 228 9.47 -21.42 3.49
CA TYR A 228 8.43 -20.83 2.65
C TYR A 228 6.99 -21.20 3.07
N ASP A 229 6.78 -22.27 3.84
CA ASP A 229 5.46 -22.60 4.42
C ASP A 229 5.27 -22.13 5.87
N CYS A 230 6.28 -21.52 6.47
CA CYS A 230 6.24 -21.01 7.83
C CYS A 230 5.29 -19.82 7.98
N GLN A 231 4.72 -19.66 9.17
CA GLN A 231 3.94 -18.48 9.56
C GLN A 231 4.82 -17.22 9.57
N SER A 232 6.09 -17.35 9.93
CA SER A 232 7.07 -16.27 9.88
C SER A 232 7.26 -15.72 8.45
N CYS A 233 7.32 -16.59 7.44
CA CYS A 233 7.43 -16.18 6.04
C CYS A 233 6.15 -15.49 5.54
N LYS A 234 4.98 -16.04 5.88
CA LYS A 234 3.68 -15.40 5.60
C LYS A 234 3.56 -14.02 6.23
N ALA A 235 3.97 -13.88 7.49
CA ALA A 235 3.95 -12.62 8.22
C ALA A 235 4.92 -11.59 7.63
N ALA A 236 6.12 -12.02 7.25
CA ALA A 236 7.11 -11.20 6.55
C ALA A 236 6.56 -10.66 5.23
N PHE A 237 6.02 -11.52 4.38
CA PHE A 237 5.42 -11.14 3.11
C PHE A 237 4.27 -10.14 3.30
N LEU A 238 3.38 -10.43 4.25
CA LEU A 238 2.27 -9.54 4.60
C LEU A 238 2.76 -8.16 5.07
N THR A 239 3.84 -8.10 5.83
CA THR A 239 4.42 -6.83 6.30
C THR A 239 4.93 -5.98 5.15
N ILE A 240 5.58 -6.59 4.14
CA ILE A 240 6.07 -5.87 2.96
C ILE A 240 4.91 -5.30 2.16
N ILE A 241 3.90 -6.13 1.86
CA ILE A 241 2.76 -5.72 1.03
C ILE A 241 1.96 -4.64 1.74
N THR A 242 1.62 -4.84 3.02
CA THR A 242 0.90 -3.82 3.80
C THR A 242 1.65 -2.50 3.87
N SER A 243 2.98 -2.52 3.99
CA SER A 243 3.82 -1.32 3.95
C SER A 243 3.75 -0.60 2.60
N ARG A 244 3.86 -1.34 1.48
CA ARG A 244 3.74 -0.79 0.12
C ARG A 244 2.37 -0.14 -0.09
N TRP A 245 1.28 -0.83 0.26
CA TRP A 245 -0.08 -0.31 0.11
C TRP A 245 -0.42 0.83 1.07
N ARG A 246 0.17 0.85 2.25
CA ARG A 246 0.07 1.99 3.16
C ARG A 246 0.67 3.25 2.55
N LYS A 247 1.79 3.17 1.83
CA LYS A 247 2.37 4.34 1.11
C LYS A 247 1.40 4.85 0.04
N VAL A 248 0.78 3.96 -0.73
CA VAL A 248 -0.27 4.31 -1.70
C VAL A 248 -1.45 4.99 -0.99
N GLY A 249 -1.94 4.43 0.11
CA GLY A 249 -3.05 4.98 0.89
C GLY A 249 -2.74 6.39 1.43
N VAL A 250 -1.53 6.60 1.97
CA VAL A 250 -1.07 7.93 2.43
C VAL A 250 -1.06 8.93 1.27
N PHE A 251 -0.55 8.54 0.10
CA PHE A 251 -0.56 9.40 -1.09
C PHE A 251 -2.00 9.80 -1.49
N LEU A 252 -2.94 8.85 -1.51
CA LEU A 252 -4.35 9.11 -1.82
C LEU A 252 -4.98 10.10 -0.84
N ILE A 253 -4.73 9.94 0.47
CA ILE A 253 -5.24 10.84 1.51
C ILE A 253 -4.70 12.26 1.29
N VAL A 254 -3.38 12.41 1.13
CA VAL A 254 -2.74 13.72 0.98
C VAL A 254 -3.23 14.41 -0.29
N MET A 255 -3.23 13.72 -1.44
CA MET A 255 -3.69 14.34 -2.68
C MET A 255 -5.18 14.66 -2.63
N SER A 256 -6.02 13.75 -2.14
CA SER A 256 -7.46 14.00 -2.07
C SER A 256 -7.81 15.19 -1.18
N THR A 257 -7.13 15.37 -0.05
CA THR A 257 -7.37 16.51 0.85
C THR A 257 -6.96 17.83 0.22
N LEU A 258 -5.82 17.88 -0.47
CA LEU A 258 -5.38 19.05 -1.23
C LEU A 258 -6.34 19.40 -2.37
N PHE A 259 -6.78 18.40 -3.14
CA PHE A 259 -7.77 18.57 -4.20
C PHE A 259 -9.11 19.08 -3.68
N LEU A 260 -9.63 18.49 -2.59
CA LEU A 260 -10.86 18.92 -1.96
C LEU A 260 -10.78 20.39 -1.52
N PHE A 261 -9.67 20.77 -0.88
CA PHE A 261 -9.47 22.15 -0.44
C PHE A 261 -9.46 23.14 -1.62
N VAL A 262 -8.64 22.90 -2.64
CA VAL A 262 -8.51 23.81 -3.79
C VAL A 262 -9.82 23.93 -4.56
N HIS A 263 -10.51 22.81 -4.81
CA HIS A 263 -11.78 22.83 -5.54
C HIS A 263 -12.93 23.41 -4.71
N ALA A 264 -12.96 23.21 -3.38
CA ALA A 264 -13.94 23.84 -2.51
C ALA A 264 -13.77 25.36 -2.50
N VAL A 265 -12.54 25.87 -2.33
CA VAL A 265 -12.27 27.32 -2.36
C VAL A 265 -12.65 27.91 -3.72
N ARG A 266 -12.26 27.25 -4.81
CA ARG A 266 -12.63 27.69 -6.17
C ARG A 266 -14.15 27.74 -6.34
N PHE A 267 -14.86 26.69 -5.91
CA PHE A 267 -16.33 26.63 -5.98
C PHE A 267 -16.99 27.77 -5.18
N ILE A 268 -16.52 28.02 -3.94
CA ILE A 268 -17.03 29.10 -3.08
C ILE A 268 -16.84 30.47 -3.75
N ILE A 269 -15.66 30.74 -4.32
CA ILE A 269 -15.38 32.01 -5.00
C ILE A 269 -16.31 32.18 -6.21
N LEU A 270 -16.45 31.16 -7.06
CA LEU A 270 -17.32 31.20 -8.25
C LEU A 270 -18.79 31.38 -7.88
N MET A 271 -19.25 30.73 -6.81
CA MET A 271 -20.61 30.92 -6.29
C MET A 271 -20.80 32.34 -5.72
N SER A 272 -19.83 32.86 -4.97
CA SER A 272 -19.92 34.23 -4.43
C SER A 272 -19.98 35.30 -5.51
N ALA A 273 -19.35 35.07 -6.67
CA ALA A 273 -19.41 35.98 -7.81
C ALA A 273 -20.76 35.90 -8.56
N ARG A 274 -21.41 34.74 -8.57
CA ARG A 274 -22.75 34.54 -9.18
C ARG A 274 -23.90 35.11 -8.35
N PHE A 275 -23.76 35.11 -7.02
CA PHE A 275 -24.81 35.53 -6.07
C PHE A 275 -24.62 36.94 -5.51
N LYS A 276 -23.59 37.68 -5.94
CA LYS A 276 -23.48 39.10 -5.63
C LYS A 276 -24.56 39.84 -6.45
N PRO A 277 -25.55 40.48 -5.79
CA PRO A 277 -26.63 41.21 -6.48
C PRO A 277 -26.10 42.44 -7.22
#